data_AF-U3GW49-F1
#
_entry.id   AF-U3GW49-F1
#
_cell.length_a   1.000
_cell.length_b   1.000
_cell.length_c   1.000
_cell.angle_alpha   90.00
_cell.angle_beta   90.00
_cell.angle_gamma   90.00
#
_symmetry.space_group_name_H-M   'P 1'
#
loop_
_entity.id
_entity.type
_entity.pdbx_description
1 polymer ?
#
loop_
_entity_poly.entity_id
_entity_poly.type
_entity_poly.pdbx_seq_one_letter_code
_entity_poly.pdbx_strand_id
1 'polypeptide(L)'
;MASIDRLARSLVDLRGLIDEITGKGAAVEFLSEGLTFSPGVSDPRSTLLLGVLGSFAEFERAIFRERQAEGIALAKKAGKYKGRQRVLTREQADSIRERARAGARPTKLAKEYGVSRSTVYRALAREENS
;
A
#
# COMPACT_ATOMS: atom_id res chain seq x y z
N MET A 1 -3.65 10.29 25.75
CA MET A 1 -3.30 9.26 24.74
C MET A 1 -1.85 8.84 24.94
N ALA A 2 -1.49 7.58 24.67
CA ALA A 2 -0.19 7.05 25.10
C ALA A 2 1.01 7.38 24.19
N SER A 3 0.81 7.93 22.98
CA SER A 3 1.89 8.40 22.09
C SER A 3 1.30 8.98 20.80
N ILE A 4 2.00 9.89 20.12
CA ILE A 4 1.59 10.53 18.86
C ILE A 4 1.46 9.51 17.70
N ASP A 5 2.34 8.51 17.62
CA ASP A 5 2.37 7.51 16.53
C ASP A 5 1.10 6.63 16.47
N ARG A 6 0.33 6.58 17.55
CA ARG A 6 -0.92 5.81 17.65
C ARG A 6 -2.17 6.59 17.25
N LEU A 7 -2.08 7.92 17.16
CA LEU A 7 -3.24 8.77 16.86
C LEU A 7 -3.40 9.04 15.35
N ALA A 8 -2.30 9.15 14.60
CA ALA A 8 -2.38 9.61 13.22
C ALA A 8 -1.33 8.97 12.30
N ARG A 9 -1.67 8.84 11.01
CA ARG A 9 -0.79 8.23 10.00
C ARG A 9 0.15 9.25 9.32
N SER A 10 -0.04 10.53 9.59
CA SER A 10 0.80 11.63 9.11
C SER A 10 0.67 12.85 10.02
N LEU A 11 1.60 13.81 9.92
CA LEU A 11 1.50 15.07 10.66
C LEU A 11 0.24 15.88 10.27
N VAL A 12 -0.11 15.87 8.98
CA VAL A 12 -1.30 16.58 8.48
C VAL A 12 -2.57 16.00 9.10
N ASP A 13 -2.65 14.67 9.12
CA ASP A 13 -3.74 13.91 9.76
C ASP A 13 -3.81 14.19 11.27
N LEU A 14 -2.66 14.20 11.94
CA LEU A 14 -2.53 14.53 13.36
C LEU A 14 -3.06 15.92 13.67
N ARG A 15 -2.66 16.91 12.86
CA ARG A 15 -3.09 18.29 13.02
C ARG A 15 -4.60 18.42 12.82
N GLY A 16 -5.14 17.79 11.78
CA GLY A 16 -6.57 17.77 11.51
C GLY A 16 -7.38 17.17 12.66
N LEU A 17 -6.92 16.06 13.23
CA LEU A 17 -7.57 15.42 14.38
C LEU A 17 -7.54 16.31 15.63
N ILE A 18 -6.41 16.96 15.92
CA ILE A 18 -6.29 17.90 17.04
C ILE A 18 -7.24 19.09 16.84
N ASP A 19 -7.26 19.68 15.65
CA ASP A 19 -8.14 20.82 15.34
C ASP A 19 -9.63 20.42 15.42
N GLU A 20 -10.00 19.21 14.99
CA GLU A 20 -11.38 18.69 15.12
C GLU A 20 -11.78 18.50 16.59
N ILE A 21 -10.91 17.87 17.41
CA ILE A 21 -11.21 17.59 18.82
C ILE A 21 -11.29 18.90 19.63
N THR A 22 -10.34 19.81 19.42
CA THR A 22 -10.32 21.10 20.09
C THR A 22 -11.45 22.02 19.62
N GLY A 23 -11.83 21.97 18.35
CA GLY A 23 -13.02 22.65 17.81
C GLY A 23 -14.34 22.18 18.44
N LYS A 24 -14.40 20.93 18.92
CA LYS A 24 -15.54 20.40 19.68
C LYS A 24 -15.50 20.74 21.18
N GLY A 25 -14.50 21.49 21.65
CA GLY A 25 -14.39 21.87 23.05
C GLY A 25 -13.69 20.85 23.96
N ALA A 26 -13.03 19.83 23.38
CA ALA A 26 -12.25 18.86 24.14
C ALA A 26 -10.74 19.12 24.03
N ALA A 27 -9.99 18.77 25.08
CA ALA A 27 -8.53 18.86 25.08
C ALA A 27 -7.88 17.52 24.69
N VAL A 28 -6.73 17.59 24.04
CA VAL A 28 -5.88 16.44 23.69
C VAL A 28 -4.57 16.53 24.45
N GLU A 29 -4.26 15.48 25.20
CA GLU A 29 -2.99 15.35 25.91
C GLU A 29 -2.22 14.12 25.43
N PHE A 30 -0.97 14.37 25.01
CA PHE A 30 0.02 13.36 24.68
C PHE A 30 0.95 13.18 25.87
N LEU A 31 0.76 12.10 26.61
CA LEU A 31 1.44 11.87 27.90
C LEU A 31 2.93 11.58 27.74
N SER A 32 3.33 10.94 26.62
CA SER A 32 4.73 10.61 26.37
C SER A 32 5.56 11.83 25.99
N GLU A 33 4.95 12.77 25.27
CA GLU A 33 5.60 13.97 24.75
C GLU A 33 5.36 15.20 25.63
N GLY A 34 4.51 15.09 26.66
CA GLY A 34 4.16 16.19 27.56
C GLY A 34 3.45 17.34 26.86
N LEU A 35 2.70 17.04 25.79
CA LEU A 35 2.03 18.03 24.95
C LEU A 35 0.54 18.08 25.24
N THR A 36 0.02 19.29 25.45
CA THR A 36 -1.42 19.53 25.64
C THR A 36 -1.93 20.52 24.60
N PHE A 37 -3.06 20.20 24.00
CA PHE A 37 -3.81 21.04 23.06
C PHE A 37 -5.22 21.23 23.61
N SER A 38 -5.58 22.47 23.97
CA SER A 38 -6.87 22.79 24.60
C SER A 38 -7.67 23.76 23.74
N PRO A 39 -9.02 23.70 23.79
CA PRO A 39 -9.88 24.66 23.09
C PRO A 39 -9.56 26.10 23.49
N GLY A 40 -9.45 26.99 22.52
CA GLY A 40 -9.19 28.42 22.76
C GLY A 40 -7.79 28.77 23.27
N VAL A 41 -6.91 27.78 23.48
CA VAL A 41 -5.52 27.98 23.91
C VAL A 41 -4.59 27.65 22.75
N SER A 42 -3.98 28.68 22.18
CA SER A 42 -2.89 28.52 21.22
C SER A 42 -1.57 28.72 21.95
N ASP A 43 -0.86 27.63 22.25
CA ASP A 43 0.54 27.69 22.69
C ASP A 43 1.46 27.63 21.45
N PRO A 44 2.19 28.72 21.11
CA PRO A 44 3.15 28.72 20.01
C PRO A 44 4.22 27.63 20.15
N ARG A 45 4.60 27.23 21.37
CA ARG A 45 5.57 26.16 21.60
C ARG A 45 5.02 24.79 21.21
N SER A 46 3.79 24.47 21.58
CA SER A 46 3.12 23.22 21.19
C SER A 46 2.97 23.14 19.67
N THR A 47 2.68 24.27 19.02
CA THR A 47 2.61 24.35 17.56
C THR A 47 3.98 24.11 16.90
N LEU A 48 5.04 24.74 17.42
CA LEU A 48 6.41 24.52 16.93
C LEU A 48 6.84 23.06 17.12
N LEU A 49 6.65 22.49 18.30
CA LEU A 49 7.07 21.13 18.61
C LEU A 49 6.32 20.11 17.74
N LEU A 50 5.02 20.32 17.51
CA LEU A 50 4.24 19.51 16.57
C LEU A 50 4.83 19.58 15.14
N GLY A 51 5.18 20.78 14.67
CA GLY A 51 5.82 20.96 13.36
C GLY A 51 7.18 20.25 13.25
N VAL A 52 8.01 20.34 14.29
CA VAL A 52 9.31 19.65 14.36
C VAL A 52 9.13 18.13 14.33
N LEU A 53 8.22 17.59 15.14
CA LEU A 53 7.96 16.15 15.20
C LEU A 53 7.45 15.61 13.86
N GLY A 54 6.57 16.34 13.18
CA GLY A 54 6.13 15.89 11.86
C GLY A 54 7.18 16.04 10.77
N SER A 55 8.04 17.05 10.84
CA SER A 55 9.19 17.17 9.94
C SER A 55 10.15 15.99 10.10
N PHE A 56 10.38 15.57 11.35
CA PHE A 56 11.19 14.39 11.66
C PHE A 56 10.55 13.10 11.13
N ALA A 57 9.23 12.93 11.30
CA ALA A 57 8.51 11.77 10.80
C ALA A 57 8.52 11.68 9.25
N GLU A 58 8.46 12.80 8.54
CA GLU A 58 8.63 12.82 7.07
C GLU A 58 10.06 12.50 6.66
N PHE A 59 11.05 13.03 7.39
CA PHE A 59 12.47 12.73 7.18
C PHE A 59 12.77 11.23 7.33
N GLU A 60 12.30 10.59 8.41
CA GLU A 60 12.47 9.15 8.61
C GLU A 60 11.79 8.35 7.49
N ARG A 61 10.57 8.73 7.09
CA ARG A 61 9.87 8.09 5.97
C ARG A 61 10.65 8.21 4.66
N ALA A 62 11.29 9.35 4.40
CA ALA A 62 12.14 9.53 3.23
C ALA A 62 13.34 8.57 3.25
N ILE A 63 14.07 8.50 4.37
CA ILE A 63 15.21 7.57 4.53
C ILE A 63 14.77 6.11 4.38
N PHE A 64 13.64 5.71 4.95
CA PHE A 64 13.16 4.34 4.81
C PHE A 64 12.82 3.98 3.36
N ARG A 65 12.21 4.91 2.60
CA ARG A 65 11.91 4.70 1.18
C ARG A 65 13.17 4.58 0.35
N GLU A 66 14.19 5.40 0.63
CA GLU A 66 15.49 5.33 -0.04
C GLU A 66 16.14 3.96 0.15
N ARG A 67 16.26 3.51 1.41
CA ARG A 67 16.78 2.17 1.74
C ARG A 67 15.96 1.05 1.12
N GLN A 68 14.63 1.19 1.08
CA GLN A 68 13.76 0.22 0.43
C GLN A 68 14.03 0.15 -1.08
N ALA A 69 14.20 1.30 -1.74
CA ALA A 69 14.50 1.37 -3.16
C ALA A 69 15.86 0.73 -3.49
N GLU A 70 16.88 0.97 -2.67
CA GLU A 70 18.19 0.31 -2.77
C GLU A 70 18.07 -1.21 -2.63
N GLY A 71 17.33 -1.68 -1.62
CA GLY A 71 17.07 -3.10 -1.41
C GLY A 71 16.33 -3.75 -2.59
N ILE A 72 15.32 -3.06 -3.15
CA ILE A 72 14.61 -3.49 -4.36
C ILE A 72 15.58 -3.56 -5.55
N ALA A 73 16.44 -2.57 -5.73
CA ALA A 73 17.41 -2.55 -6.83
C ALA A 73 18.39 -3.72 -6.75
N LEU A 74 18.91 -4.02 -5.55
CA LEU A 74 19.77 -5.18 -5.31
C LEU A 74 19.04 -6.50 -5.57
N ALA A 75 17.81 -6.65 -5.08
CA ALA A 75 17.01 -7.85 -5.30
C ALA A 75 16.59 -8.04 -6.77
N LYS A 76 16.38 -6.95 -7.53
CA LYS A 76 16.20 -6.98 -8.99
C LYS A 76 17.46 -7.44 -9.71
N LYS A 77 18.63 -6.89 -9.37
CA LYS A 77 19.93 -7.32 -9.92
C LYS A 77 20.20 -8.80 -9.64
N ALA A 78 19.84 -9.28 -8.45
CA ALA A 78 19.94 -10.68 -8.06
C ALA A 78 18.84 -11.59 -8.66
N GLY A 79 17.94 -11.08 -9.50
CA GLY A 79 16.89 -11.87 -10.16
C GLY A 79 15.81 -12.44 -9.24
N LYS A 80 15.65 -11.91 -8.01
CA LYS A 80 14.65 -12.42 -7.05
C LYS A 80 13.21 -12.14 -7.49
N TYR A 81 12.98 -11.04 -8.20
CA TYR A 81 11.65 -10.68 -8.70
C TYR A 81 11.32 -11.47 -9.97
N LYS A 82 10.59 -12.59 -9.82
CA LYS A 82 10.11 -13.42 -10.94
C LYS A 82 8.71 -13.02 -11.46
N GLY A 83 8.22 -11.86 -11.03
CA GLY A 83 6.86 -11.39 -11.31
C GLY A 83 5.79 -12.21 -10.60
N ARG A 84 4.51 -11.97 -10.94
CA ARG A 84 3.39 -12.76 -10.43
C ARG A 84 3.53 -14.21 -10.92
N GLN A 85 3.48 -15.18 -10.00
CA GLN A 85 3.46 -16.59 -10.38
C GLN A 85 2.34 -16.85 -11.40
N ARG A 86 2.67 -17.60 -12.45
CA ARG A 86 1.69 -17.97 -13.47
C ARG A 86 0.66 -18.89 -12.81
N VAL A 87 -0.61 -18.55 -12.99
CA VAL A 87 -1.73 -19.34 -12.46
C VAL A 87 -1.93 -20.64 -13.26
N LEU A 88 -1.50 -20.64 -14.52
CA LEU A 88 -1.51 -21.82 -15.40
C LEU A 88 -0.07 -22.24 -15.70
N THR A 89 0.18 -23.55 -15.75
CA THR A 89 1.42 -24.10 -16.32
C THR A 89 1.47 -23.87 -17.84
N ARG A 90 2.61 -24.15 -18.48
CA ARG A 90 2.71 -24.04 -19.95
C ARG A 90 1.77 -25.03 -20.61
N GLU A 91 1.78 -26.27 -20.14
CA GLU A 91 0.97 -27.39 -20.65
C GLU A 91 -0.53 -27.09 -20.53
N GLN A 92 -0.96 -26.52 -19.40
CA GLN A 92 -2.35 -26.09 -19.21
C GLN A 92 -2.74 -24.96 -20.15
N ALA A 93 -1.85 -23.98 -20.38
CA ALA A 93 -2.11 -22.90 -21.32
C ALA A 93 -2.19 -23.40 -22.77
N ASP A 94 -1.32 -24.34 -23.15
CA ASP A 94 -1.31 -24.95 -24.49
C ASP A 94 -2.59 -25.78 -24.72
N SER A 95 -2.97 -26.60 -23.73
CA SER A 95 -4.22 -27.36 -23.75
C SER A 95 -5.46 -26.46 -23.83
N ILE A 96 -5.47 -25.32 -23.13
CA ILE A 96 -6.55 -24.32 -23.24
C ILE A 96 -6.64 -23.74 -24.66
N ARG A 97 -5.50 -23.48 -25.33
CA ARG A 97 -5.47 -22.95 -26.70
C ARG A 97 -5.97 -23.96 -27.71
N GLU A 98 -5.47 -25.20 -27.65
CA GLU A 98 -5.92 -26.28 -28.55
C GLU A 98 -7.43 -26.48 -28.44
N ARG A 99 -7.95 -26.53 -27.21
CA ARG A 99 -9.38 -26.73 -26.98
C ARG A 99 -10.22 -25.53 -27.38
N ALA A 100 -9.70 -24.31 -27.21
CA ALA A 100 -10.36 -23.11 -27.71
C ALA A 100 -10.43 -23.10 -29.25
N ARG A 101 -9.36 -23.52 -29.94
CA ARG A 101 -9.34 -23.70 -31.41
C ARG A 101 -10.32 -24.77 -31.87
N ALA A 102 -10.49 -25.84 -31.08
CA ALA A 102 -11.51 -26.87 -31.31
C ALA A 102 -12.95 -26.42 -30.93
N GLY A 103 -13.17 -25.14 -30.59
CA GLY A 103 -14.50 -24.56 -30.34
C GLY A 103 -14.97 -24.59 -28.88
N ALA A 104 -14.11 -24.97 -27.92
CA ALA A 104 -14.49 -24.95 -26.51
C ALA A 104 -14.72 -23.51 -26.01
N ARG A 105 -15.84 -23.29 -25.32
CA ARG A 105 -16.17 -21.97 -24.77
C ARG A 105 -15.21 -21.57 -23.64
N PRO A 106 -14.66 -20.34 -23.62
CA PRO A 106 -13.75 -19.86 -22.57
C PRO A 106 -14.30 -19.99 -21.14
N THR A 107 -15.62 -19.87 -20.97
CA THR A 107 -16.28 -20.02 -19.66
C THR A 107 -16.22 -21.46 -19.15
N LYS A 108 -16.26 -22.46 -20.03
CA LYS A 108 -16.15 -23.88 -19.66
C LYS A 108 -14.71 -24.19 -19.25
N LEU A 109 -13.74 -23.72 -20.04
CA LEU A 109 -12.31 -23.85 -19.74
C LEU A 109 -11.95 -23.15 -18.41
N ALA A 110 -12.49 -21.96 -18.14
CA ALA A 110 -12.26 -21.27 -16.87
C ALA A 110 -12.69 -22.13 -15.66
N LYS A 111 -13.88 -22.73 -15.72
CA LYS A 111 -14.38 -23.62 -14.66
C LYS A 111 -13.53 -24.89 -14.52
N GLU A 112 -13.18 -25.51 -15.63
CA GLU A 112 -12.45 -26.79 -15.65
C GLU A 112 -11.04 -26.67 -15.10
N TYR A 113 -10.32 -25.60 -15.44
CA TYR A 113 -8.97 -25.35 -14.95
C TYR A 113 -8.96 -24.56 -13.62
N GLY A 114 -10.13 -24.27 -13.03
CA GLY A 114 -10.23 -23.55 -11.75
C GLY A 114 -9.68 -22.12 -11.80
N VAL A 115 -9.73 -21.46 -12.96
CA VAL A 115 -9.19 -20.11 -13.16
C VAL A 115 -10.25 -19.10 -13.56
N SER A 116 -9.96 -17.82 -13.38
CA SER A 116 -10.83 -16.75 -13.87
C SER A 116 -10.91 -16.73 -15.40
N ARG A 117 -12.03 -16.24 -15.96
CA ARG A 117 -12.17 -16.03 -17.41
C ARG A 117 -11.06 -15.14 -17.99
N SER A 118 -10.61 -14.13 -17.24
CA SER A 118 -9.52 -13.26 -17.69
C SER A 118 -8.17 -13.98 -17.78
N THR A 119 -7.93 -15.01 -16.95
CA THR A 119 -6.77 -15.90 -17.08
C THR A 119 -6.81 -16.68 -18.40
N VAL A 120 -7.98 -17.20 -18.78
CA VAL A 120 -8.18 -17.92 -20.05
C VAL A 120 -7.93 -17.00 -21.24
N TYR A 121 -8.57 -15.83 -21.29
CA TYR A 121 -8.33 -14.87 -22.38
C TYR A 121 -6.86 -14.43 -22.48
N ARG A 122 -6.17 -14.26 -21.34
CA ARG A 122 -4.74 -13.94 -21.35
C ARG A 122 -3.87 -15.08 -21.88
N ALA A 123 -4.29 -16.33 -21.70
CA ALA A 123 -3.60 -17.49 -22.27
C ALA A 123 -3.78 -17.56 -23.80
N LEU A 124 -4.96 -17.17 -24.30
CA LEU A 124 -5.28 -17.08 -25.74
C LEU A 124 -4.56 -15.92 -26.43
N ALA A 125 -4.62 -14.70 -25.87
CA ALA A 125 -3.99 -13.51 -26.46
C ALA A 125 -2.45 -13.57 -26.52
N ARG A 126 -1.80 -14.44 -25.73
CA ARG A 126 -0.35 -14.64 -25.78
C ARG A 126 0.10 -15.50 -26.97
N GLU A 127 -0.82 -16.19 -27.65
CA GLU A 127 -0.54 -16.96 -28.86
C GLU A 127 -0.43 -16.05 -30.09
N GLU A 128 -1.24 -14.98 -30.16
CA GLU A 128 -1.25 -14.05 -31.29
C GLU A 128 0.00 -13.13 -31.33
N ASN A 129 0.72 -13.00 -30.22
CA ASN A 129 1.87 -12.11 -30.05
C ASN A 129 3.21 -12.84 -29.90
N SER A 130 3.26 -14.16 -30.18
CA SER A 130 4.46 -14.99 -30.02
C SER A 130 4.78 -15.74 -31.30
#